data_AF-A0A7X7NUQ1-F1
#
_entry.id   AF-A0A7X7NUQ1-F1
#
_cell.length_a   1.000
_cell.length_b   1.000
_cell.length_c   1.000
_cell.angle_alpha   90.00
_cell.angle_beta   90.00
_cell.angle_gamma   90.00
#
_symmetry.space_group_name_H-M   'P 1'
#
loop_
_entity.id
_entity.type
_entity.pdbx_description
1 polymer ?
#
loop_
_entity_poly.entity_id
_entity_poly.type
_entity_poly.pdbx_seq_one_letter_code
_entity_poly.pdbx_strand_id
1 'polypeptide(L)'
;MNRHDPPDKANRDESRFSFSPGVTGALIAFVIAVLWMVLGFWKLLFILLLTVAGYFVGFRYLRDRDAIRKLIDKILPPGMFR
;
A
#
# COMPACT_ATOMS: atom_id res chain seq x y z
N MET A 1 31.56 32.45 26.83
CA MET A 1 30.20 33.03 26.80
C MET A 1 29.74 33.01 25.35
N ASN A 2 29.23 31.86 24.89
CA ASN A 2 27.82 31.45 24.99
C ASN A 2 26.91 32.31 24.11
N ARG A 3 26.68 31.83 22.89
CA ARG A 3 25.34 31.47 22.40
C ARG A 3 25.54 30.68 21.11
N HIS A 4 25.47 29.36 21.24
CA HIS A 4 24.25 28.61 20.89
C HIS A 4 24.15 28.51 19.37
N ASP A 5 24.84 27.50 18.86
CA ASP A 5 24.60 26.92 17.55
C ASP A 5 23.11 26.59 17.46
N PRO A 6 22.37 27.04 16.42
CA PRO A 6 21.00 26.60 16.23
C PRO A 6 21.02 25.13 15.79
N PRO A 7 20.47 24.20 16.59
CA PRO A 7 20.18 22.87 16.11
C PRO A 7 18.87 22.94 15.30
N ASP A 8 18.69 21.97 14.41
CA ASP A 8 17.35 21.49 14.06
C ASP A 8 16.51 22.30 13.05
N LYS A 9 17.13 22.68 11.93
CA LYS A 9 16.39 22.76 10.64
C LYS A 9 16.65 21.53 9.78
N ALA A 10 17.14 20.47 10.41
CA ALA A 10 17.36 19.16 9.80
C ALA A 10 16.06 18.37 9.61
N ASN A 11 14.90 18.96 9.94
CA ASN A 11 13.59 18.53 9.48
C ASN A 11 13.41 18.84 7.97
N ARG A 12 14.25 18.20 7.15
CA ARG A 12 14.21 18.17 5.67
C ARG A 12 13.48 16.92 5.16
N ASP A 13 12.92 16.15 6.06
CA ASP A 13 11.76 15.29 5.90
C ASP A 13 10.55 16.23 5.91
N GLU A 14 9.98 16.55 4.77
CA GLU A 14 9.00 15.66 4.22
C GLU A 14 8.82 16.13 2.78
N SER A 15 9.41 15.38 1.85
CA SER A 15 8.86 15.16 0.50
C SER A 15 8.07 16.33 -0.07
N ARG A 16 8.69 17.52 -0.14
CA ARG A 16 8.22 18.62 -0.98
C ARG A 16 8.52 18.25 -2.42
N PHE A 17 7.84 17.22 -2.91
CA PHE A 17 7.60 17.07 -4.32
C PHE A 17 6.81 18.32 -4.72
N SER A 18 7.56 19.34 -5.15
CA SER A 18 7.07 20.55 -5.79
C SER A 18 6.56 20.14 -7.16
N PHE A 19 5.43 19.44 -7.16
CA PHE A 19 4.57 19.36 -8.32
C PHE A 19 3.47 20.38 -8.06
N SER A 20 3.26 21.28 -9.01
CA SER A 20 2.06 22.12 -9.01
C SER A 20 0.86 21.22 -8.70
N PRO A 21 -0.01 21.56 -7.73
CA PRO A 21 -1.12 20.69 -7.33
C PRO A 21 -2.00 20.29 -8.52
N GLY A 22 -2.05 21.13 -9.57
CA GLY A 22 -2.69 20.79 -10.85
C GLY A 22 -1.99 19.69 -11.65
N VAL A 23 -0.66 19.65 -11.67
CA VAL A 23 0.12 18.61 -12.37
C VAL A 23 0.03 17.29 -11.62
N THR A 24 0.09 17.30 -10.28
CA THR A 24 -0.10 16.09 -9.47
C THR A 24 -1.51 15.53 -9.65
N GLY A 25 -2.52 16.39 -9.63
CA GLY A 25 -3.91 15.99 -9.86
C GLY A 25 -4.11 15.40 -11.26
N ALA A 26 -3.56 16.06 -12.28
CA ALA A 26 -3.61 15.57 -13.66
C ALA A 26 -2.90 14.22 -13.83
N LEU A 27 -1.74 14.04 -13.21
CA LEU A 27 -0.98 12.78 -13.27
C LEU A 27 -1.74 11.64 -12.59
N ILE A 28 -2.34 11.89 -11.41
CA ILE A 28 -3.16 10.91 -10.70
C ILE A 28 -4.40 10.55 -11.52
N ALA A 29 -5.12 11.54 -12.02
CA ALA A 29 -6.31 11.31 -12.84
C ALA A 29 -5.97 10.57 -14.14
N PHE A 30 -4.84 10.89 -14.77
CA PHE A 30 -4.36 10.19 -15.96
C PHE A 30 -4.04 8.72 -15.66
N VAL A 31 -3.35 8.43 -14.57
CA VAL A 31 -3.07 7.04 -14.15
C VAL A 31 -4.37 6.29 -13.87
N ILE A 32 -5.31 6.90 -13.15
CA ILE A 32 -6.62 6.29 -12.87
C ILE A 32 -7.40 6.04 -14.17
N ALA A 33 -7.38 6.99 -15.11
CA ALA A 33 -8.04 6.88 -16.41
C ALA A 33 -7.41 5.77 -17.28
N VAL A 34 -6.08 5.66 -17.31
CA VAL A 34 -5.37 4.58 -18.02
C VAL A 34 -5.68 3.23 -17.38
N LEU A 35 -5.70 3.13 -16.05
CA LEU A 35 -6.14 1.92 -15.35
C LEU A 35 -7.57 1.55 -15.75
N TRP A 36 -8.49 2.52 -15.76
CA TRP A 36 -9.86 2.31 -16.18
C TRP A 36 -9.93 1.87 -17.66
N MET A 37 -9.14 2.47 -18.54
CA MET A 37 -9.12 2.16 -19.96
C MET A 37 -8.59 0.75 -20.26
N VAL A 38 -7.53 0.31 -19.58
CA VAL A 38 -6.94 -1.04 -19.77
C VAL A 38 -7.81 -2.14 -19.15
N LEU A 39 -8.42 -1.86 -18.00
CA LEU A 39 -9.32 -2.80 -17.33
C LEU A 39 -10.70 -2.83 -18.01
N GLY A 40 -11.20 -1.70 -18.48
CA GLY A 40 -12.57 -1.54 -18.93
C GLY A 40 -13.57 -1.52 -17.76
N PHE A 41 -14.80 -1.04 -18.03
CA PHE A 41 -15.86 -0.90 -17.01
C PHE A 41 -16.13 -2.20 -16.24
N TRP A 42 -16.12 -3.33 -16.96
CA TRP A 42 -16.40 -4.65 -16.38
C TRP A 42 -15.26 -5.20 -15.52
N LYS A 43 -13.98 -4.97 -15.88
CA LYS A 43 -12.89 -5.43 -15.02
C LYS A 43 -12.66 -4.54 -13.81
N LEU A 44 -12.97 -3.24 -13.89
CA LEU A 44 -12.93 -2.38 -12.70
C LEU A 44 -13.91 -2.90 -11.64
N LEU A 45 -15.13 -3.26 -12.05
CA LEU A 45 -16.13 -3.85 -11.15
C LEU A 45 -15.65 -5.21 -10.59
N PHE A 46 -15.05 -6.06 -11.43
CA PHE A 46 -14.48 -7.33 -11.01
C PHE A 46 -13.34 -7.15 -9.99
N ILE A 47 -12.44 -6.20 -10.23
CA ILE A 47 -11.31 -5.89 -9.34
C ILE A 47 -11.79 -5.24 -8.05
N LEU A 48 -12.79 -4.37 -8.10
CA LEU A 48 -13.41 -3.82 -6.90
C LEU A 48 -14.04 -4.93 -6.05
N LEU A 49 -14.79 -5.82 -6.69
CA LEU A 49 -15.40 -6.98 -6.02
C LEU A 49 -14.33 -7.92 -5.46
N LEU A 50 -13.26 -8.20 -6.21
CA LEU A 50 -12.15 -9.03 -5.78
C LEU A 50 -11.34 -8.38 -4.66
N THR A 51 -11.23 -7.05 -4.65
CA THR A 51 -10.59 -6.30 -3.56
C THR A 51 -11.42 -6.35 -2.30
N VAL A 52 -12.75 -6.20 -2.39
CA VAL A 52 -13.65 -6.34 -1.24
C VAL A 52 -13.67 -7.78 -0.74
N ALA A 53 -13.75 -8.76 -1.64
CA ALA A 53 -13.69 -10.17 -1.31
C ALA A 53 -12.33 -10.54 -0.72
N GLY A 54 -11.24 -10.09 -1.32
CA GLY A 54 -9.87 -10.27 -0.85
C GLY A 54 -9.62 -9.57 0.48
N TYR A 55 -10.20 -8.40 0.71
CA TYR A 55 -10.17 -7.73 2.01
C TYR A 55 -10.98 -8.49 3.05
N PHE A 56 -12.15 -9.05 2.71
CA PHE A 56 -12.96 -9.84 3.63
C PHE A 56 -12.30 -11.18 3.98
N VAL A 57 -11.84 -11.91 2.97
CA VAL A 57 -11.09 -13.17 3.12
C VAL A 57 -9.77 -12.92 3.82
N GLY A 58 -9.04 -11.89 3.40
CA GLY A 58 -7.77 -11.47 3.98
C GLY A 58 -7.94 -11.04 5.44
N PHE A 59 -8.90 -10.17 5.76
CA PHE A 59 -9.19 -9.76 7.14
C PHE A 59 -9.62 -10.96 8.01
N ARG A 60 -10.39 -11.90 7.46
CA ARG A 60 -10.77 -13.14 8.17
C ARG A 60 -9.58 -14.06 8.41
N TYR A 61 -8.78 -14.35 7.38
CA TYR A 61 -7.59 -15.19 7.46
C TYR A 61 -6.47 -14.56 8.29
N LEU A 62 -6.23 -13.25 8.15
CA LEU A 62 -5.22 -12.49 8.91
C LEU A 62 -5.55 -12.41 10.39
N ARG A 63 -6.85 -12.41 10.72
CA ARG A 63 -7.32 -12.42 12.10
C ARG A 63 -7.22 -13.81 12.74
N ASP A 64 -7.48 -14.87 11.98
CA ASP A 64 -7.21 -16.25 12.40
C ASP A 64 -5.72 -16.58 12.20
N ARG A 65 -4.87 -16.13 13.15
CA ARG A 65 -3.43 -16.47 13.21
C ARG A 65 -3.17 -17.95 12.98
N ASP A 66 -4.08 -18.81 13.42
CA ASP A 66 -4.01 -20.26 13.24
C ASP A 66 -4.30 -20.72 11.80
N ALA A 67 -5.21 -20.06 11.10
CA ALA A 67 -5.51 -20.36 9.69
C ALA A 67 -4.35 -19.94 8.80
N ILE A 68 -3.76 -18.76 9.05
CA ILE A 68 -2.54 -18.33 8.37
C ILE A 68 -1.33 -19.19 8.74
N ARG A 69 -1.14 -19.54 10.02
CA ARG A 69 -0.08 -20.46 10.44
C ARG A 69 -0.22 -21.80 9.74
N LYS A 70 -1.42 -22.39 9.68
CA LYS A 70 -1.66 -23.66 8.96
C LYS A 70 -1.44 -23.55 7.45
N LEU A 71 -1.82 -22.43 6.83
CA LEU A 71 -1.60 -22.21 5.39
C LEU A 71 -0.11 -22.00 5.09
N ILE A 72 0.60 -21.26 5.96
CA ILE A 72 2.04 -21.05 5.90
C ILE A 72 2.78 -22.36 6.18
N ASP A 73 2.45 -23.12 7.23
CA ASP A 73 3.09 -24.41 7.55
C ASP A 73 2.88 -25.46 6.44
N LYS A 74 1.80 -25.32 5.65
CA LYS A 74 1.51 -26.20 4.52
C LYS A 74 2.22 -25.75 3.23
N ILE A 75 2.49 -24.46 3.06
CA ILE A 75 3.21 -23.91 1.89
C ILE A 75 4.73 -23.83 2.12
N LEU A 76 5.14 -23.68 3.38
CA LEU A 76 6.50 -23.73 3.90
C LEU A 76 6.55 -24.94 4.83
N PRO A 77 6.86 -26.13 4.30
CA PRO A 77 6.93 -27.35 5.10
C PRO A 77 7.82 -27.13 6.33
N PRO A 78 7.39 -27.60 7.50
CA PRO A 78 8.03 -27.30 8.77
C PRO A 78 9.35 -28.04 8.89
N GLY A 79 10.43 -27.33 9.18
CA GLY A 79 11.69 -27.97 9.56
C GLY A 79 12.85 -27.00 9.63
N MET A 80 13.44 -26.94 10.83
CA MET A 80 14.82 -26.50 11.08
C MET A 80 15.07 -25.03 11.44
N PHE A 81 14.44 -24.48 12.47
CA PHE A 81 15.18 -23.59 13.37
C PHE A 81 14.77 -23.90 14.82
N ARG A 82 15.49 -24.87 15.37
CA ARG A 82 15.62 -25.10 16.81
C ARG A 82 16.60 -24.09 17.38
#